data_AF-A0A970PI72-F1
#
_entry.id   AF-A0A970PI72-F1
#
_cell.length_a   1.000
_cell.length_b   1.000
_cell.length_c   1.000
_cell.angle_alpha   90.00
_cell.angle_beta   90.00
_cell.angle_gamma   90.00
#
_symmetry.space_group_name_H-M   'P 1'
#
loop_
_entity.id
_entity.type
_entity.pdbx_description
1 polymer ?
#
loop_
_entity_poly.entity_id
_entity_poly.type
_entity_poly.pdbx_seq_one_letter_code
_entity_poly.pdbx_strand_id
1 'polypeptide(L)' 'KVIILTDNGLSLGFPLSEVSEFKKTSRGVRAIKLDKGDKVCYGTAVSPSTETFVYNDKEYSARKVRNRKRADKGQKAKL' A
#
# COMPACT_ATOMS: atom_id res chain seq x y z
N LYS A 1 8.93 -2.56 -2.19
CA LYS A 1 7.52 -2.40 -2.62
C LYS A 1 6.72 -1.84 -1.47
N VAL A 2 5.89 -0.83 -1.72
CA VAL A 2 4.93 -0.32 -0.74
C VAL A 2 3.61 -1.06 -0.95
N ILE A 3 2.97 -1.46 0.14
CA ILE A 3 1.66 -2.11 0.18
C ILE A 3 0.76 -1.27 1.08
N ILE A 4 -0.44 -0.97 0.60
CA ILE A 4 -1.45 -0.21 1.33
C ILE A 4 -2.78 -0.94 1.24
N LEU A 5 -3.49 -1.04 2.38
CA LEU A 5 -4.83 -1.58 2.49
C LEU A 5 -5.79 -0.54 3.07
N THR A 6 -7.06 -0.64 2.67
CA THR A 6 -8.12 0.25 3.13
C THR A 6 -9.21 -0.53 3.88
N ASP A 7 -9.99 0.17 4.71
CA ASP A 7 -11.10 -0.41 5.47
C ASP A 7 -12.16 -1.03 4.55
N ASN A 8 -12.36 -0.48 3.35
CA ASN A 8 -13.25 -1.05 2.34
C ASN A 8 -12.69 -2.30 1.64
N GLY A 9 -11.57 -2.86 2.12
CA GLY A 9 -10.94 -4.04 1.55
C GLY A 9 -10.32 -3.77 0.18
N LEU A 10 -9.85 -2.55 -0.07
CA LEU A 10 -9.05 -2.24 -1.24
C LEU A 10 -7.56 -2.41 -0.92
N SER A 11 -6.78 -2.70 -1.96
CA SER A 11 -5.32 -2.81 -1.88
C SER A 11 -4.66 -2.09 -3.04
N LEU A 12 -3.50 -1.50 -2.75
CA LEU A 12 -2.62 -0.89 -3.74
C LEU A 12 -1.18 -1.26 -3.41
N GLY A 13 -0.46 -1.78 -4.41
CA GLY A 13 0.98 -1.93 -4.37
C GLY A 13 1.65 -1.00 -5.37
N PHE A 14 2.84 -0.48 -5.04
CA PHE A 14 3.70 0.23 -5.99
C PHE A 14 5.18 0.11 -5.59
N PRO A 15 6.13 0.23 -6.53
CA PRO A 15 7.55 0.19 -6.21
C PRO A 15 7.97 1.39 -5.35
N LEU A 16 8.91 1.18 -4.43
CA LEU A 16 9.38 2.25 -3.52
C LEU A 16 10.02 3.42 -4.29
N SER A 17 10.60 3.14 -5.45
CA SER A 17 11.21 4.14 -6.34
C SER A 17 10.25 5.21 -6.87
N GLU A 18 8.92 5.00 -6.77
CA GLU A 18 7.94 6.04 -7.12
C GLU A 18 7.78 7.12 -6.03
N VAL A 19 8.35 6.90 -4.85
CA VAL A 19 8.34 7.85 -3.73
C VAL A 19 9.69 8.55 -3.69
N SER A 20 9.69 9.85 -3.95
CA SER A 20 10.89 10.68 -3.79
C SER A 20 11.28 10.80 -2.32
N GLU A 21 12.55 11.08 -2.06
CA GLU A 21 13.01 11.39 -0.71
C GLU A 21 12.51 12.76 -0.27
N PHE A 22 12.04 12.85 0.97
CA PHE A 22 11.57 14.09 1.56
C PHE A 22 12.12 14.28 2.96
N LYS A 23 12.24 15.55 3.37
CA LYS A 23 12.54 15.91 4.76
C LYS A 23 11.42 15.43 5.68
N LYS A 24 11.79 15.07 6.92
CA LYS A 24 10.86 14.61 7.97
C LYS A 24 9.69 15.58 8.23
N THR A 25 9.93 16.89 8.08
CA THR A 25 8.93 17.96 8.31
C THR A 25 8.04 18.25 7.10
N SER A 26 8.21 17.53 5.99
CA SER A 26 7.37 17.71 4.82
C SER A 26 5.96 17.16 5.04
N ARG A 27 5.02 17.58 4.19
CA ARG A 27 3.63 17.06 4.18
C ARG A 27 3.53 15.61 3.67
N GLY A 28 4.61 15.05 3.13
CA GLY A 28 4.61 13.77 2.43
C GLY A 28 3.90 13.81 1.07
N VAL A 29 3.77 12.64 0.45
CA VAL A 29 3.09 12.45 -0.84
C VAL A 29 1.89 11.52 -0.69
N ARG A 30 0.91 11.67 -1.58
CA ARG A 30 -0.22 10.75 -1.63
C ARG A 30 0.25 9.39 -2.14
N ALA A 31 -0.10 8.34 -1.40
CA ALA A 31 0.25 6.96 -1.74
C ALA A 31 -0.91 6.20 -2.40
N ILE A 32 -2.14 6.38 -1.92
CA ILE A 32 -3.38 5.80 -2.49
C ILE A 32 -4.46 6.89 -2.62
N LYS A 33 -5.29 6.81 -3.66
CA LYS A 33 -6.51 7.61 -3.77
C LYS A 33 -7.67 6.85 -3.11
N LEU A 34 -8.26 7.46 -2.09
CA LEU A 34 -9.41 6.95 -1.36
C LEU A 34 -10.70 7.59 -1.89
N ASP A 35 -11.79 6.82 -1.83
CA ASP A 35 -13.14 7.33 -2.04
C ASP A 35 -13.72 7.90 -0.73
N LYS A 36 -14.82 8.64 -0.83
CA LYS A 36 -15.41 9.35 0.32
C LYS A 36 -15.80 8.34 1.41
N GLY A 37 -15.28 8.54 2.62
CA GLY A 37 -15.56 7.68 3.77
C GLY A 37 -14.60 6.49 3.92
N ASP A 38 -13.74 6.21 2.93
CA ASP A 38 -12.71 5.18 3.05
C ASP A 38 -11.48 5.71 3.78
N LYS A 39 -10.75 4.82 4.44
CA LYS A 39 -9.54 5.12 5.21
C LYS A 39 -8.48 4.05 4.99
N VAL A 40 -7.22 4.45 5.11
CA VAL A 40 -6.11 3.49 5.16
C VAL A 40 -6.12 2.83 6.52
N CYS A 41 -6.15 1.50 6.55
CA CYS A 41 -6.05 0.71 7.77
C CYS A 41 -4.67 0.07 7.95
N TYR A 42 -3.91 -0.08 6.87
CA TYR A 42 -2.58 -0.69 6.91
C TYR A 42 -1.67 -0.16 5.81
N GLY A 43 -0.39 0.00 6.14
CA GLY A 43 0.66 0.38 5.21
C GLY A 43 1.98 -0.23 5.61
N THR A 44 2.69 -0.84 4.66
CA THR A 44 4.03 -1.41 4.89
C THR A 44 4.92 -1.23 3.67
N ALA A 45 6.23 -1.15 3.92
CA ALA A 45 7.24 -1.22 2.88
C ALA A 45 8.04 -2.50 3.07
N VAL A 46 8.03 -3.36 2.06
CA VAL A 46 8.72 -4.64 2.05
C VAL A 46 9.78 -4.69 0.96
N SER A 47 10.78 -5.55 1.09
CA SER A 47 11.70 -5.83 0.00
C SER A 47 10.93 -6.40 -1.21
N PRO A 48 11.36 -6.15 -2.46
CA PRO A 48 10.82 -6.86 -3.61
C PRO A 48 10.90 -8.39 -3.51
N SER A 49 11.86 -8.92 -2.74
CA SER A 49 12.03 -10.36 -2.48
C SER A 49 11.12 -10.91 -1.38
N THR A 50 10.45 -10.05 -0.60
CA THR A 50 9.57 -10.49 0.49
C THR A 50 8.33 -11.18 -0.06
N GLU A 51 8.06 -12.40 0.42
CA GLU A 51 6.92 -13.19 -0.05
C GLU A 51 5.64 -12.93 0.74
N THR A 52 5.75 -12.65 2.03
CA THR A 52 4.63 -12.47 2.95
C THR A 52 4.72 -11.18 3.76
N PHE A 53 3.57 -10.71 4.26
CA PHE A 53 3.48 -9.62 5.21
C PHE A 53 2.37 -9.92 6.23
N VAL A 54 2.51 -9.38 7.43
CA VAL A 54 1.54 -9.60 8.52
C VAL A 54 0.55 -8.44 8.57
N TYR A 55 -0.74 -8.76 8.56
CA TYR A 55 -1.84 -7.82 8.79
C TYR A 55 -2.91 -8.48 9.67
N ASN A 56 -3.34 -7.82 10.74
CA ASN A 56 -4.28 -8.38 11.73
C ASN A 56 -3.90 -9.79 12.22
N ASP A 57 -2.62 -9.95 12.62
CA ASP A 57 -2.04 -11.21 13.11
C ASP A 57 -2.13 -12.40 12.13
N LYS A 58 -2.38 -12.11 10.85
CA LYS A 58 -2.42 -13.11 9.77
C LYS A 58 -1.37 -12.80 8.72
N GLU A 59 -0.74 -13.85 8.20
CA GLU A 59 0.18 -13.73 7.07
C GLU A 59 -0.56 -13.73 5.74
N TYR A 60 -0.21 -12.77 4.89
CA TYR A 60 -0.73 -12.65 3.53
C TYR A 60 0.42 -12.58 2.53
N SER A 61 0.17 -13.02 1.30
CA SER A 61 1.18 -12.96 0.25
C SER A 61 1.33 -11.55 -0.32
N ALA A 62 2.53 -10.98 -0.22
CA ALA A 62 2.89 -9.69 -0.80
C ALA A 62 2.78 -9.68 -2.34
N ARG A 63 2.86 -10.85 -2.98
CA ARG A 63 2.73 -11.02 -4.44
C ARG A 63 1.28 -10.88 -4.91
N LYS A 64 0.29 -11.26 -4.10
CA LYS A 64 -1.13 -11.12 -4.47
C LYS A 64 -1.60 -9.66 -4.53
N VAL A 65 -0.95 -8.77 -3.77
CA VAL A 65 -1.17 -7.33 -3.88
C VAL A 65 -0.65 -6.86 -5.23
N ARG A 66 -1.52 -6.40 -6.12
CA ARG A 66 -1.14 -5.97 -7.46
C ARG A 66 -0.43 -4.62 -7.47
N ASN A 67 0.60 -4.50 -8.31
CA ASN A 67 1.29 -3.23 -8.54
C ASN A 67 0.51 -2.34 -9.52
N ARG A 68 0.40 -1.05 -9.20
CA ARG A 68 -0.14 0.04 -10.03
C ARG A 68 0.67 1.32 -9.76
N LYS A 69 0.28 2.45 -10.35
CA LYS A 69 0.97 3.72 -10.10
C LYS A 69 0.64 4.23 -8.70
N ARG A 70 1.59 4.92 -8.08
CA ARG A 70 1.38 5.65 -6.84
C ARG A 70 0.26 6.66 -7.01
N ALA A 71 -0.58 6.79 -5.98
CA ALA A 71 -1.77 7.63 -5.95
C ALA A 71 -2.92 7.20 -6.88
N ASP A 72 -2.88 5.98 -7.44
CA ASP A 72 -4.04 5.37 -8.09
C ASP A 72 -5.13 4.98 -7.07
N LYS A 73 -6.33 4.67 -7.57
CA LYS A 73 -7.37 4.03 -6.76
C LYS A 73 -6.96 2.59 -6.41
N GLY A 74 -7.30 2.17 -5.20
CA GLY A 74 -7.15 0.78 -4.78
C GLY A 74 -8.07 -0.16 -5.56
N GLN A 75 -7.71 -1.43 -5.61
CA GLN A 75 -8.55 -2.49 -6.17
C GLN A 75 -8.90 -3.50 -5.09
N LYS A 76 -10.01 -4.24 -5.27
CA LYS A 76 -10.46 -5.26 -4.30
C LYS A 76 -9.29 -6.17 -3.91
N ALA A 77 -8.98 -6.19 -2.62
CA ALA A 77 -7.85 -6.90 -2.09
C ALA A 77 -8.08 -8.41 -2.25
N LYS A 78 -7.12 -9.08 -2.90
CA LYS A 78 -7.04 -10.54 -2.93
C LYS A 78 -6.00 -10.94 -1.90
N LEU A 79 -6.38 -10.89 -0.63
CA LEU A 79 -5.52 -11.29 0.49
C LEU A 79 -5.58 -12.82 0.65
#